data_AF-A0A934B2B6-F1
#
_entry.id   AF-A0A934B2B6-F1
#
_cell.length_a   1.000
_cell.length_b   1.000
_cell.length_c   1.000
_cell.angle_alpha   90.00
_cell.angle_beta   90.00
_cell.angle_gamma   90.00
#
_symmetry.space_group_name_H-M   'P 1'
#
loop_
_entity.id
_entity.type
_entity.pdbx_description
1 polymer ?
#
loop_
_entity_poly.entity_id
_entity_poly.type
_entity_poly.pdbx_seq_one_letter_code
_entity_poly.pdbx_strand_id
1 'polypeptide(L)'
;MEFLQEINDIGYPTEYLLARIHGRRLSLLGDWDRVLSGPDIEENPASSNLREFMTAGAPAGIWESHQKEPAWIYHQMNSRLRNVFQPYFMHLELNTLLTCLRYKTGKGNSTEIERLLYFSLLSKAIKDVLKTDTDVPSVINILGKKVSFIRDHCAGLELVFLKDGFMGAEQEITNALFKYILNADTHPLIKRFFVSIADARNIITLHKHLRWDTTSSPFFIEGGNIRKSILSKILQSYNAEALATLVYKHTGLHIEGTDAARVENALQRRLTGRIKKWEREFADIGLILNYLWRCAMEAKNLSIIYHGREIDRGILKEELVY
;
A
#
# COMPACT_ATOMS: atom_id res chain seq x y z
N MET A 1 4.36 -16.12 15.79
CA MET A 1 3.67 -14.84 16.08
C MET A 1 2.90 -14.51 14.83
N GLU A 2 1.59 -14.38 14.96
CA GLU A 2 0.75 -13.93 13.85
C GLU A 2 1.05 -12.47 13.51
N PHE A 3 0.97 -12.14 12.22
CA PHE A 3 1.26 -10.78 11.76
C PHE A 3 0.11 -9.82 12.08
N LEU A 4 -1.12 -10.28 11.89
CA LEU A 4 -2.33 -9.52 12.17
C LEU A 4 -2.91 -9.92 13.52
N GLN A 5 -3.71 -9.02 14.10
CA GLN A 5 -4.48 -9.31 15.29
C GLN A 5 -5.55 -10.38 15.00
N GLU A 6 -5.69 -11.33 15.93
CA GLU A 6 -6.82 -12.26 15.96
C GLU A 6 -8.01 -11.59 16.62
N ILE A 7 -9.17 -11.67 15.96
CA ILE A 7 -10.43 -11.15 16.48
C ILE A 7 -11.32 -12.35 16.74
N ASN A 8 -11.74 -12.51 18.00
CA ASN A 8 -12.75 -13.50 18.40
C ASN A 8 -13.99 -13.32 17.52
N ASP A 9 -14.58 -14.40 17.03
CA ASP A 9 -15.54 -14.40 15.91
C ASP A 9 -16.89 -13.75 16.27
N ILE A 10 -16.89 -12.43 16.43
CA ILE A 10 -18.04 -11.52 16.62
C ILE A 10 -18.37 -10.85 15.27
N GLY A 11 -17.80 -11.35 14.17
CA GLY A 11 -17.98 -10.74 12.86
C GLY A 11 -19.44 -10.77 12.41
N TYR A 12 -19.87 -9.72 11.73
CA TYR A 12 -21.24 -9.64 11.22
C TYR A 12 -21.40 -10.52 9.97
N PRO A 13 -22.65 -10.89 9.61
CA PRO A 13 -22.95 -11.49 8.33
C PRO A 13 -22.37 -10.67 7.16
N THR A 14 -21.94 -11.33 6.10
CA THR A 14 -21.30 -10.67 4.95
C THR A 14 -22.23 -9.59 4.38
N GLU A 15 -23.52 -9.89 4.25
CA GLU A 15 -24.57 -9.01 3.72
C GLU A 15 -24.69 -7.72 4.53
N TYR A 16 -24.55 -7.79 5.86
CA TYR A 16 -24.56 -6.62 6.72
C TYR A 16 -23.37 -5.71 6.40
N LEU A 17 -22.16 -6.28 6.30
CA LEU A 17 -20.96 -5.50 5.95
C LEU A 17 -21.10 -4.87 4.56
N LEU A 18 -21.59 -5.60 3.56
CA LEU A 18 -21.80 -5.07 2.21
C LEU A 18 -22.79 -3.90 2.22
N ALA A 19 -23.92 -4.02 2.93
CA ALA A 19 -24.89 -2.94 3.06
C ALA A 19 -24.29 -1.68 3.71
N ARG A 20 -23.46 -1.85 4.76
CA ARG A 20 -22.74 -0.73 5.38
C ARG A 20 -21.73 -0.11 4.42
N ILE A 21 -20.97 -0.91 3.68
CA ILE A 21 -20.01 -0.43 2.67
C ILE A 21 -20.72 0.38 1.59
N HIS A 22 -21.90 -0.06 1.11
CA HIS A 22 -22.68 0.72 0.16
C HIS A 22 -22.99 2.13 0.66
N GLY A 23 -23.45 2.26 1.90
CA GLY A 23 -23.71 3.57 2.51
C GLY A 23 -22.43 4.42 2.65
N ARG A 24 -21.35 3.82 3.18
CA ARG A 24 -20.08 4.54 3.40
C ARG A 24 -19.34 4.90 2.12
N ARG A 25 -19.55 4.16 1.02
CA ARG A 25 -19.00 4.48 -0.29
C ARG A 25 -19.50 5.82 -0.83
N LEU A 26 -20.70 6.24 -0.44
CA LEU A 26 -21.29 7.52 -0.85
C LEU A 26 -20.61 8.72 -0.19
N SER A 27 -19.94 8.53 0.96
CA SER A 27 -19.18 9.59 1.62
C SER A 27 -17.76 9.75 1.08
N LEU A 28 -17.32 8.89 0.14
CA LEU A 28 -16.05 9.05 -0.54
C LEU A 28 -16.14 10.15 -1.59
N LEU A 29 -15.09 10.95 -1.70
CA LEU A 29 -14.94 12.01 -2.68
C LEU A 29 -14.97 11.44 -4.10
N GLY A 30 -15.97 11.88 -4.85
CA GLY A 30 -16.11 11.55 -6.27
C GLY A 30 -15.72 12.69 -7.21
N ASP A 31 -15.83 13.94 -6.75
CA ASP A 31 -15.62 15.14 -7.56
C ASP A 31 -14.34 15.86 -7.15
N TRP A 32 -13.21 15.32 -7.63
CA TRP A 32 -11.89 15.89 -7.39
C TRP A 32 -11.67 17.23 -8.10
N ASP A 33 -12.39 17.47 -9.21
CA ASP A 33 -12.32 18.73 -9.94
C ASP A 33 -12.87 19.87 -9.09
N ARG A 34 -13.99 19.66 -8.39
CA ARG A 34 -14.51 20.63 -7.44
C ARG A 34 -13.58 20.86 -6.25
N VAL A 35 -12.88 19.84 -5.78
CA VAL A 35 -11.90 19.97 -4.67
C VAL A 35 -10.69 20.80 -5.12
N LEU A 36 -10.20 20.59 -6.35
CA LEU A 36 -9.07 21.34 -6.91
C LEU A 36 -9.45 22.77 -7.32
N SER A 37 -10.66 23.01 -7.82
CA SER A 37 -11.11 24.32 -8.29
C SER A 37 -11.73 25.21 -7.20
N GLY A 38 -12.05 24.65 -6.03
CA GLY A 38 -12.61 25.40 -4.91
C GLY A 38 -11.63 26.43 -4.32
N PRO A 39 -12.10 27.29 -3.40
CA PRO A 39 -11.20 27.97 -2.48
C PRO A 39 -10.37 26.92 -1.71
N ASP A 40 -9.28 27.34 -1.05
CA ASP A 40 -8.38 26.43 -0.33
C ASP A 40 -9.18 25.39 0.45
N ILE A 41 -8.69 24.14 0.51
CA ILE A 41 -9.41 22.99 1.10
C ILE A 41 -10.03 23.33 2.48
N GLU A 42 -9.40 24.27 3.18
CA GLU A 42 -9.79 24.91 4.44
C GLU A 42 -11.19 25.58 4.43
N GLU A 43 -11.63 26.07 3.29
CA GLU A 43 -12.88 26.82 3.11
C GLU A 43 -14.01 25.99 2.45
N ASN A 44 -13.76 24.73 2.07
CA ASN A 44 -14.71 23.91 1.34
C ASN A 44 -15.30 22.76 2.20
N PRO A 45 -16.45 22.97 2.88
CA PRO A 45 -17.02 22.01 3.84
C PRO A 45 -17.82 20.86 3.18
N ALA A 46 -17.59 20.54 1.91
CA ALA A 46 -18.48 19.70 1.12
C ALA A 46 -18.57 18.21 1.57
N SER A 47 -17.71 17.73 2.48
CA SER A 47 -17.92 16.45 3.15
C SER A 47 -17.54 16.48 4.63
N SER A 48 -18.32 15.80 5.48
CA SER A 48 -18.06 15.68 6.92
C SER A 48 -16.68 15.08 7.23
N ASN A 49 -16.19 14.21 6.35
CA ASN A 49 -14.89 13.54 6.50
C ASN A 49 -13.71 14.48 6.23
N LEU A 50 -13.85 15.43 5.29
CA LEU A 50 -12.87 16.52 5.08
C LEU A 50 -12.78 17.44 6.30
N ARG A 51 -13.89 17.64 7.02
CA ARG A 51 -13.90 18.48 8.22
C ARG A 51 -13.15 17.83 9.39
N GLU A 52 -13.36 16.54 9.65
CA GLU A 52 -12.56 15.78 10.64
C GLU A 52 -11.07 15.79 10.27
N PHE A 53 -10.77 15.59 8.98
CA PHE A 53 -9.42 15.65 8.41
C PHE A 53 -8.71 16.98 8.69
N MET A 54 -9.41 18.11 8.63
CA MET A 54 -8.83 19.43 8.84
C MET A 54 -8.70 19.84 10.30
N THR A 55 -9.58 19.38 11.19
CA THR A 55 -9.48 19.67 12.63
C THR A 55 -8.30 18.98 13.32
N ALA A 56 -7.71 17.94 12.71
CA ALA A 56 -6.72 17.07 13.34
C ALA A 56 -5.24 17.48 13.13
N GLY A 57 -4.94 18.67 12.59
CA GLY A 57 -3.54 19.09 12.40
C GLY A 57 -2.81 18.28 11.31
N ALA A 58 -3.37 18.34 10.10
CA ALA A 58 -2.72 18.55 8.81
C ALA A 58 -1.71 17.54 8.15
N PRO A 59 -0.93 16.67 8.82
CA PRO A 59 -0.52 15.40 8.17
C PRO A 59 -0.99 14.14 8.92
N ALA A 60 -1.11 14.23 10.24
CA ALA A 60 -1.46 13.11 11.10
C ALA A 60 -2.88 12.59 10.81
N GLY A 61 -3.84 13.51 10.62
CA GLY A 61 -5.24 13.18 10.34
C GLY A 61 -5.47 12.44 9.02
N ILE A 62 -4.64 12.70 7.99
CA ILE A 62 -4.71 12.00 6.69
C ILE A 62 -4.43 10.51 6.90
N TRP A 63 -3.34 10.23 7.62
CA TRP A 63 -2.87 8.87 7.84
C TRP A 63 -3.75 8.11 8.83
N GLU A 64 -4.21 8.77 9.89
CA GLU A 64 -5.16 8.20 10.84
C GLU A 64 -6.49 7.83 10.18
N SER A 65 -7.03 8.72 9.35
CA SER A 65 -8.25 8.43 8.57
C SER A 65 -8.03 7.26 7.60
N HIS A 66 -6.87 7.21 6.95
CA HIS A 66 -6.49 6.13 6.04
C HIS A 66 -6.40 4.76 6.73
N GLN A 67 -5.98 4.70 8.00
CA GLN A 67 -5.90 3.45 8.76
C GLN A 67 -7.22 3.07 9.46
N LYS A 68 -8.00 4.07 9.89
CA LYS A 68 -9.27 3.88 10.62
C LYS A 68 -10.31 3.11 9.80
N GLU A 69 -10.42 3.40 8.51
CA GLU A 69 -11.43 2.75 7.66
C GLU A 69 -11.13 1.26 7.37
N PRO A 70 -9.91 0.88 6.91
CA PRO A 70 -9.52 -0.52 6.81
C PRO A 70 -9.63 -1.26 8.14
N ALA A 71 -9.25 -0.62 9.25
CA ALA A 71 -9.37 -1.21 10.57
C ALA A 71 -10.84 -1.50 10.91
N TRP A 72 -11.75 -0.55 10.70
CA TRP A 72 -13.18 -0.76 10.90
C TRP A 72 -13.69 -1.96 10.08
N ILE A 73 -13.35 -2.04 8.79
CA ILE A 73 -13.76 -3.15 7.93
C ILE A 73 -13.29 -4.49 8.50
N TYR A 74 -12.01 -4.59 8.85
CA TYR A 74 -11.43 -5.82 9.38
C TYR A 74 -12.16 -6.31 10.64
N HIS A 75 -12.56 -5.39 11.52
CA HIS A 75 -13.36 -5.72 12.72
C HIS A 75 -14.80 -6.13 12.39
N GLN A 76 -15.38 -5.63 11.29
CA GLN A 76 -16.73 -6.03 10.87
C GLN A 76 -16.77 -7.39 10.14
N MET A 77 -15.66 -7.80 9.51
CA MET A 77 -15.59 -9.07 8.77
C MET A 77 -15.86 -10.28 9.68
N ASN A 78 -16.42 -11.35 9.14
CA ASN A 78 -16.37 -12.67 9.79
C ASN A 78 -15.06 -13.39 9.48
N SER A 79 -14.80 -14.51 10.16
CA SER A 79 -13.60 -15.34 9.94
C SER A 79 -13.36 -15.71 8.48
N ARG A 80 -14.41 -16.09 7.73
CA ARG A 80 -14.32 -16.40 6.29
C ARG A 80 -13.77 -15.22 5.48
N LEU A 81 -14.36 -14.02 5.65
CA LEU A 81 -13.90 -12.82 4.95
C LEU A 81 -12.50 -12.40 5.38
N ARG A 82 -12.18 -12.49 6.68
CA ARG A 82 -10.83 -12.21 7.18
C ARG A 82 -9.80 -13.12 6.54
N ASN A 83 -10.08 -14.41 6.40
CA ASN A 83 -9.16 -15.34 5.73
C ASN A 83 -8.96 -14.97 4.26
N VAL A 84 -10.02 -14.59 3.54
CA VAL A 84 -9.94 -14.13 2.15
C VAL A 84 -9.08 -12.86 2.03
N PHE A 85 -9.30 -11.87 2.89
CA PHE A 85 -8.63 -10.57 2.83
C PHE A 85 -7.34 -10.49 3.65
N GLN A 86 -6.93 -11.56 4.34
CA GLN A 86 -5.72 -11.59 5.14
C GLN A 86 -4.51 -11.06 4.35
N PRO A 87 -4.26 -11.47 3.08
CA PRO A 87 -3.17 -10.91 2.28
C PRO A 87 -3.23 -9.38 2.12
N TYR A 88 -4.43 -8.83 1.91
CA TYR A 88 -4.64 -7.39 1.75
C TYR A 88 -4.24 -6.63 3.02
N PHE A 89 -4.72 -7.07 4.17
CA PHE A 89 -4.41 -6.41 5.44
C PHE A 89 -2.96 -6.63 5.87
N MET A 90 -2.35 -7.79 5.58
CA MET A 90 -0.91 -7.97 5.78
C MET A 90 -0.09 -6.99 4.95
N HIS A 91 -0.48 -6.76 3.69
CA HIS A 91 0.18 -5.78 2.82
C HIS A 91 0.03 -4.35 3.33
N LEU A 92 -1.15 -3.98 3.81
CA LEU A 92 -1.41 -2.67 4.39
C LEU A 92 -0.56 -2.44 5.65
N GLU A 93 -0.57 -3.40 6.57
CA GLU A 93 0.17 -3.31 7.84
C GLU A 93 1.68 -3.44 7.67
N LEU A 94 2.17 -4.01 6.56
CA LEU A 94 3.59 -3.96 6.23
C LEU A 94 4.09 -2.51 6.13
N ASN A 95 3.33 -1.60 5.52
CA ASN A 95 3.71 -0.19 5.44
C ASN A 95 3.77 0.44 6.84
N THR A 96 2.82 0.11 7.72
CA THR A 96 2.84 0.55 9.12
C THR A 96 4.08 0.05 9.84
N LEU A 97 4.37 -1.25 9.73
CA LEU A 97 5.56 -1.88 10.31
C LEU A 97 6.85 -1.18 9.84
N LEU A 98 7.04 -1.05 8.53
CA LEU A 98 8.23 -0.43 7.95
C LEU A 98 8.38 1.03 8.39
N THR A 99 7.27 1.78 8.45
CA THR A 99 7.26 3.17 8.91
C THR A 99 7.68 3.26 10.38
N CYS A 100 7.15 2.41 11.26
CA CYS A 100 7.58 2.35 12.67
C CYS A 100 9.08 2.04 12.78
N LEU A 101 9.61 1.11 11.98
CA LEU A 101 11.04 0.79 11.98
C LEU A 101 11.89 1.98 11.49
N ARG A 102 11.44 2.71 10.45
CA ARG A 102 12.10 3.95 10.00
C ARG A 102 12.15 4.99 11.12
N TYR A 103 11.04 5.21 11.82
CA TYR A 103 11.03 6.13 12.96
C TYR A 103 12.06 5.72 14.02
N LYS A 104 12.17 4.42 14.34
CA LYS A 104 13.21 3.95 15.27
C LYS A 104 14.63 4.19 14.76
N THR A 105 14.91 4.03 13.46
CA THR A 105 16.25 4.31 12.91
C THR A 105 16.65 5.79 13.03
N GLY A 106 15.69 6.71 12.97
CA GLY A 106 15.92 8.15 13.02
C GLY A 106 15.99 8.78 14.42
N LYS A 107 16.15 7.98 15.50
CA LYS A 107 15.93 8.42 16.91
C LYS A 107 14.51 8.96 17.13
N GLY A 108 13.52 8.39 16.46
CA GLY A 108 12.15 8.87 16.44
C GLY A 108 11.47 8.87 17.81
N ASN A 109 10.51 9.78 17.95
CA ASN A 109 9.71 9.96 19.15
C ASN A 109 8.76 8.77 19.36
N SER A 110 8.79 8.15 20.55
CA SER A 110 7.90 7.04 20.93
C SER A 110 6.42 7.38 20.71
N THR A 111 6.05 8.66 20.85
CA THR A 111 4.69 9.17 20.59
C THR A 111 4.22 8.95 19.15
N GLU A 112 5.09 9.11 18.16
CA GLU A 112 4.71 8.92 16.74
C GLU A 112 4.47 7.45 16.43
N ILE A 113 5.29 6.55 17.00
CA ILE A 113 5.09 5.10 16.88
C ILE A 113 3.75 4.70 17.53
N GLU A 114 3.44 5.23 18.72
CA GLU A 114 2.16 4.97 19.36
C GLU A 114 0.97 5.41 18.51
N ARG A 115 1.05 6.59 17.90
CA ARG A 115 0.02 7.11 17.01
C ARG A 115 -0.19 6.20 15.79
N LEU A 116 0.88 5.78 15.13
CA LEU A 116 0.83 4.85 14.00
C LEU A 116 0.23 3.49 14.36
N LEU A 117 0.47 3.02 15.58
CA LEU A 117 0.01 1.72 16.05
C LEU A 117 -1.42 1.75 16.62
N TYR A 118 -2.01 2.94 16.77
CA TYR A 118 -3.34 3.11 17.37
C TYR A 118 -4.42 2.40 16.55
N PHE A 119 -4.50 2.66 15.24
CA PHE A 119 -5.45 1.99 14.34
C PHE A 119 -4.87 0.76 13.62
N SER A 120 -3.59 0.46 13.80
CA SER A 120 -2.93 -0.67 13.18
C SER A 120 -3.59 -2.01 13.52
N LEU A 121 -3.69 -2.88 12.52
CA LEU A 121 -4.13 -4.27 12.65
C LEU A 121 -3.00 -5.25 12.97
N LEU A 122 -1.78 -4.77 13.22
CA LEU A 122 -0.68 -5.62 13.67
C LEU A 122 -1.05 -6.36 14.96
N SER A 123 -0.58 -7.60 15.11
CA SER A 123 -0.83 -8.35 16.33
C SER A 123 -0.25 -7.62 17.55
N LYS A 124 -0.89 -7.82 18.72
CA LYS A 124 -0.42 -7.22 19.99
C LYS A 124 1.06 -7.48 20.23
N ALA A 125 1.52 -8.69 19.96
CA ALA A 125 2.91 -9.07 20.15
C ALA A 125 3.88 -8.29 19.22
N ILE A 126 3.49 -7.95 17.99
CA ILE A 126 4.29 -7.07 17.12
C ILE A 126 4.26 -5.64 17.64
N LYS A 127 3.08 -5.14 18.03
CA LYS A 127 2.95 -3.79 18.60
C LYS A 127 3.83 -3.61 19.83
N ASP A 128 3.85 -4.59 20.72
CA ASP A 128 4.67 -4.57 21.94
C ASP A 128 6.17 -4.50 21.57
N VAL A 129 6.62 -5.31 20.62
CA VAL A 129 8.01 -5.29 20.11
C VAL A 129 8.37 -3.95 19.44
N LEU A 130 7.42 -3.28 18.78
CA LEU A 130 7.66 -1.96 18.20
C LEU A 130 7.66 -0.84 19.24
N LYS A 131 7.03 -1.04 20.41
CA LYS A 131 6.99 -0.06 21.49
C LYS A 131 8.18 -0.16 22.45
N THR A 132 8.90 -1.28 22.46
CA THR A 132 10.09 -1.43 23.33
C THR A 132 11.19 -0.45 22.96
N ASP A 133 11.90 0.05 23.97
CA ASP A 133 13.10 0.87 23.80
C ASP A 133 14.33 -0.02 23.52
N THR A 134 14.25 -0.74 22.41
CA THR A 134 15.30 -1.61 21.88
C THR A 134 15.78 -1.06 20.54
N ASP A 135 17.06 -1.27 20.24
CA ASP A 135 17.65 -0.88 18.97
C ASP A 135 16.99 -1.60 17.78
N VAL A 136 17.08 -1.00 16.59
CA VAL A 136 16.44 -1.51 15.37
C VAL A 136 16.93 -2.91 14.98
N PRO A 137 18.23 -3.23 14.98
CA PRO A 137 18.72 -4.59 14.75
C PRO A 137 18.05 -5.64 15.66
N SER A 138 17.94 -5.36 16.96
CA SER A 138 17.26 -6.25 17.91
C SER A 138 15.79 -6.48 17.56
N VAL A 139 15.06 -5.41 17.20
CA VAL A 139 13.66 -5.51 16.76
C VAL A 139 13.55 -6.36 15.48
N ILE A 140 14.40 -6.09 14.49
CA ILE A 140 14.45 -6.83 13.22
C ILE A 140 14.71 -8.33 13.47
N ASN A 141 15.63 -8.66 14.37
CA ASN A 141 15.94 -10.04 14.73
C ASN A 141 14.73 -10.76 15.37
N ILE A 142 14.03 -10.09 16.29
CA ILE A 142 12.81 -10.63 16.91
C ILE A 142 11.74 -10.89 15.85
N LEU A 143 11.51 -9.94 14.95
CA LEU A 143 10.55 -10.09 13.86
C LEU A 143 10.95 -11.24 12.93
N GLY A 144 12.22 -11.32 12.54
CA GLY A 144 12.76 -12.38 11.69
C GLY A 144 12.62 -13.79 12.27
N LYS A 145 12.63 -13.92 13.61
CA LYS A 145 12.44 -15.21 14.29
C LYS A 145 10.98 -15.55 14.54
N LYS A 146 10.13 -14.55 14.80
CA LYS A 146 8.78 -14.77 15.33
C LYS A 146 7.66 -14.64 14.30
N VAL A 147 7.82 -13.81 13.27
CA VAL A 147 6.80 -13.62 12.22
C VAL A 147 6.96 -14.72 11.17
N SER A 148 5.92 -15.53 10.96
CA SER A 148 5.97 -16.75 10.14
C SER A 148 6.51 -16.49 8.73
N PHE A 149 5.88 -15.58 7.98
CA PHE A 149 6.29 -15.32 6.60
C PHE A 149 7.72 -14.75 6.49
N ILE A 150 8.19 -14.00 7.49
CA ILE A 150 9.56 -13.48 7.50
C ILE A 150 10.52 -14.63 7.80
N ARG A 151 10.25 -15.43 8.84
CA ARG A 151 11.10 -16.58 9.19
C ARG A 151 11.22 -17.58 8.05
N ASP A 152 10.12 -17.83 7.34
CA ASP A 152 10.03 -18.89 6.33
C ASP A 152 10.56 -18.41 4.95
N HIS A 153 10.73 -17.10 4.74
CA HIS A 153 11.13 -16.53 3.45
C HIS A 153 12.27 -15.51 3.48
N CYS A 154 12.75 -15.08 4.65
CA CYS A 154 13.96 -14.27 4.82
C CYS A 154 15.03 -15.10 5.53
N ALA A 155 16.19 -15.29 4.89
CA ALA A 155 17.36 -15.85 5.56
C ALA A 155 18.15 -14.73 6.24
N GLY A 156 18.06 -14.63 7.57
CA GLY A 156 18.93 -13.75 8.36
C GLY A 156 18.72 -12.25 8.08
N LEU A 157 17.51 -11.74 8.33
CA LEU A 157 17.15 -10.34 8.11
C LEU A 157 18.07 -9.33 8.84
N GLU A 158 18.61 -9.71 10.00
CA GLU A 158 19.62 -8.94 10.73
C GLU A 158 20.91 -8.76 9.92
N LEU A 159 21.38 -9.81 9.22
CA LEU A 159 22.58 -9.74 8.38
C LEU A 159 22.35 -8.83 7.17
N VAL A 160 21.15 -8.89 6.57
CA VAL A 160 20.76 -7.99 5.48
C VAL A 160 20.77 -6.54 5.95
N PHE A 161 20.21 -6.28 7.14
CA PHE A 161 20.23 -4.93 7.72
C PHE A 161 21.66 -4.43 7.97
N LEU A 162 22.55 -5.28 8.49
CA LEU A 162 23.94 -4.90 8.73
C LEU A 162 24.72 -4.62 7.44
N LYS A 163 24.41 -5.33 6.34
CA LYS A 163 25.09 -5.20 5.07
C LYS A 163 24.55 -4.06 4.20
N ASP A 164 23.23 -4.03 4.01
CA ASP A 164 22.55 -3.19 3.03
C ASP A 164 21.67 -2.10 3.69
N GLY A 165 21.76 -1.97 5.02
CA GLY A 165 21.02 -0.99 5.81
C GLY A 165 19.52 -1.24 5.86
N PHE A 166 18.78 -0.20 6.25
CA PHE A 166 17.31 -0.28 6.33
C PHE A 166 16.65 -0.55 4.98
N MET A 167 17.19 -0.01 3.89
CA MET A 167 16.64 -0.23 2.55
C MET A 167 16.67 -1.71 2.16
N GLY A 168 17.77 -2.41 2.43
CA GLY A 168 17.87 -3.85 2.19
C GLY A 168 16.89 -4.65 3.03
N ALA A 169 16.77 -4.32 4.32
CA ALA A 169 15.80 -4.99 5.20
C ALA A 169 14.35 -4.77 4.76
N GLU A 170 13.98 -3.55 4.38
CA GLU A 170 12.66 -3.22 3.86
C GLU A 170 12.32 -4.03 2.60
N GLN A 171 13.30 -4.14 1.69
CA GLN A 171 13.16 -4.88 0.45
C GLN A 171 12.97 -6.37 0.69
N GLU A 172 13.75 -6.97 1.60
CA GLU A 172 13.63 -8.38 1.96
C GLU A 172 12.31 -8.71 2.67
N ILE A 173 11.87 -7.89 3.62
CA ILE A 173 10.57 -8.11 4.28
C ILE A 173 9.43 -8.01 3.25
N THR A 174 9.50 -7.00 2.37
CA THR A 174 8.51 -6.82 1.31
C THR A 174 8.48 -8.04 0.39
N ASN A 175 9.64 -8.53 -0.03
CA ASN A 175 9.74 -9.70 -0.88
C ASN A 175 9.16 -10.95 -0.21
N ALA A 176 9.54 -11.21 1.04
CA ALA A 176 9.01 -12.33 1.80
C ALA A 176 7.49 -12.31 1.89
N LEU A 177 6.90 -11.13 2.08
CA LEU A 177 5.44 -11.00 2.08
C LEU A 177 4.82 -11.33 0.72
N PHE A 178 5.35 -10.79 -0.38
CA PHE A 178 4.82 -11.10 -1.72
C PHE A 178 4.99 -12.58 -2.07
N LYS A 179 6.14 -13.18 -1.71
CA LYS A 179 6.39 -14.61 -1.89
C LYS A 179 5.39 -15.45 -1.10
N TYR A 180 5.09 -15.07 0.14
CA TYR A 180 4.06 -15.70 0.95
C TYR A 180 2.68 -15.60 0.28
N ILE A 181 2.25 -14.38 -0.07
CA ILE A 181 0.92 -14.12 -0.63
C ILE A 181 0.70 -14.83 -1.98
N LEU A 182 1.69 -14.77 -2.87
CA LEU A 182 1.54 -15.28 -4.25
C LEU A 182 1.63 -16.82 -4.32
N ASN A 183 2.30 -17.45 -3.36
CA ASN A 183 2.37 -18.92 -3.24
C ASN A 183 1.26 -19.50 -2.36
N ALA A 184 0.60 -18.70 -1.52
CA ALA A 184 -0.54 -19.15 -0.74
C ALA A 184 -1.76 -19.45 -1.61
N ASP A 185 -2.58 -20.41 -1.17
CA ASP A 185 -3.89 -20.71 -1.76
C ASP A 185 -4.90 -19.63 -1.36
N THR A 186 -4.82 -18.49 -2.05
CA THR A 186 -5.64 -17.31 -1.79
C THR A 186 -6.82 -17.25 -2.76
N HIS A 187 -7.87 -16.54 -2.35
CA HIS A 187 -9.04 -16.31 -3.21
C HIS A 187 -8.61 -15.72 -4.56
N PRO A 188 -9.12 -16.21 -5.71
CA PRO A 188 -8.62 -15.85 -7.04
C PRO A 188 -8.58 -14.35 -7.32
N LEU A 189 -9.59 -13.60 -6.86
CA LEU A 189 -9.60 -12.14 -6.99
C LEU A 189 -8.44 -11.46 -6.23
N ILE A 190 -8.15 -11.90 -5.00
CA ILE A 190 -7.07 -11.35 -4.19
C ILE A 190 -5.72 -11.67 -4.84
N LYS A 191 -5.57 -12.89 -5.35
CA LYS A 191 -4.38 -13.28 -6.14
C LYS A 191 -4.20 -12.38 -7.37
N ARG A 192 -5.25 -12.16 -8.18
CA ARG A 192 -5.21 -11.25 -9.35
C ARG A 192 -4.81 -9.82 -8.98
N PHE A 193 -5.31 -9.33 -7.85
CA PHE A 193 -4.93 -8.02 -7.31
C PHE A 193 -3.42 -7.97 -6.99
N PHE A 194 -2.91 -8.93 -6.21
CA PHE A 194 -1.49 -8.94 -5.82
C PHE A 194 -0.53 -9.19 -6.99
N VAL A 195 -0.91 -10.00 -7.97
CA VAL A 195 -0.17 -10.13 -9.23
C VAL A 195 -0.06 -8.78 -9.93
N SER A 196 -1.15 -8.00 -9.99
CA SER A 196 -1.13 -6.67 -10.60
C SER A 196 -0.27 -5.67 -9.82
N ILE A 197 -0.28 -5.74 -8.48
CA ILE A 197 0.59 -4.92 -7.63
C ILE A 197 2.07 -5.29 -7.84
N ALA A 198 2.40 -6.58 -7.91
CA ALA A 198 3.76 -7.05 -8.15
C ALA A 198 4.30 -6.56 -9.50
N ASP A 199 3.49 -6.69 -10.56
CA ASP A 199 3.84 -6.19 -11.90
C ASP A 199 4.06 -4.67 -11.89
N ALA A 200 3.17 -3.91 -11.27
CA ALA A 200 3.31 -2.45 -11.17
C ALA A 200 4.59 -2.05 -10.41
N ARG A 201 4.88 -2.70 -9.28
CA ARG A 201 6.11 -2.47 -8.51
C ARG A 201 7.36 -2.80 -9.32
N ASN A 202 7.36 -3.92 -10.04
CA ASN A 202 8.48 -4.31 -10.90
C ASN A 202 8.75 -3.29 -12.02
N ILE A 203 7.70 -2.77 -12.66
CA ILE A 203 7.83 -1.72 -13.68
C ILE A 203 8.44 -0.46 -13.08
N ILE A 204 7.96 -0.01 -11.91
CA ILE A 204 8.50 1.18 -11.23
C ILE A 204 9.94 0.97 -10.79
N THR A 205 10.29 -0.19 -10.23
CA THR A 205 11.67 -0.53 -9.88
C THR A 205 12.57 -0.46 -11.09
N LEU A 206 12.19 -1.08 -12.21
CA LEU A 206 12.96 -1.06 -13.45
C LEU A 206 13.14 0.37 -13.97
N HIS A 207 12.07 1.16 -13.96
CA HIS A 207 12.10 2.56 -14.38
C HIS A 207 13.05 3.40 -13.52
N LYS A 208 13.03 3.23 -12.19
CA LYS A 208 13.93 3.95 -11.26
C LYS A 208 15.39 3.57 -11.50
N HIS A 209 15.70 2.28 -11.69
CA HIS A 209 17.08 1.82 -11.90
C HIS A 209 17.65 2.30 -13.23
N LEU A 210 16.87 2.26 -14.32
CA LEU A 210 17.33 2.80 -15.61
C LEU A 210 17.58 4.31 -15.57
N ARG A 211 16.84 5.05 -14.74
CA ARG A 211 17.00 6.50 -14.60
C ARG A 211 18.23 6.88 -13.77
N TRP A 212 18.52 6.14 -12.71
CA TRP A 212 19.50 6.54 -11.70
C TRP A 212 20.83 5.78 -11.79
N ASP A 213 21.01 4.92 -12.80
CA ASP A 213 22.19 4.09 -13.03
C ASP A 213 22.76 3.49 -11.73
N THR A 214 21.86 2.88 -10.96
CA THR A 214 22.19 2.40 -9.62
C THR A 214 23.07 1.16 -9.74
N THR A 215 24.20 1.15 -9.03
CA THR A 215 25.16 0.02 -9.04
C THR A 215 24.64 -1.23 -8.32
N SER A 216 23.59 -1.10 -7.51
CA SER A 216 22.92 -2.24 -6.88
C SER A 216 21.96 -2.93 -7.85
N SER A 217 21.93 -4.26 -7.79
CA SER A 217 20.97 -5.04 -8.59
C SER A 217 19.54 -4.74 -8.11
N PRO A 218 18.60 -4.41 -9.03
CA PRO A 218 17.22 -4.24 -8.65
C PRO A 218 16.65 -5.53 -8.11
N PHE A 219 15.75 -5.37 -7.15
CA PHE A 219 14.94 -6.47 -6.67
C PHE A 219 13.61 -6.52 -7.42
N PHE A 220 13.38 -7.61 -8.12
CA PHE A 220 12.11 -7.87 -8.78
C PHE A 220 11.32 -8.91 -7.99
N ILE A 221 10.06 -8.57 -7.72
CA ILE A 221 9.08 -9.43 -7.06
C ILE A 221 8.71 -10.56 -8.02
N GLU A 222 8.79 -11.80 -7.55
CA GLU A 222 8.39 -12.99 -8.30
C GLU A 222 6.87 -13.25 -8.19
N GLY A 223 6.31 -14.00 -9.14
CA GLY A 223 4.88 -14.36 -9.14
C GLY A 223 3.94 -13.34 -9.82
N GLY A 224 4.48 -12.25 -10.37
CA GLY A 224 3.77 -11.39 -11.32
C GLY A 224 3.58 -12.04 -12.70
N ASN A 225 2.89 -11.35 -13.62
CA ASN A 225 2.82 -11.78 -15.03
C ASN A 225 4.11 -11.47 -15.79
N ILE A 226 4.91 -10.51 -15.31
CA ILE A 226 6.16 -10.13 -15.95
C ILE A 226 7.27 -11.04 -15.44
N ARG A 227 7.83 -11.85 -16.33
CA ARG A 227 8.95 -12.74 -15.99
C ARG A 227 10.19 -11.92 -15.62
N LYS A 228 10.88 -12.31 -14.55
CA LYS A 228 12.13 -11.70 -14.08
C LYS A 228 13.18 -11.61 -15.18
N SER A 229 13.30 -12.64 -16.02
CA SER A 229 14.25 -12.64 -17.14
C SER A 229 14.00 -11.53 -18.16
N ILE A 230 12.74 -11.12 -18.39
CA ILE A 230 12.41 -9.99 -19.26
C ILE A 230 12.89 -8.69 -18.62
N LEU A 231 12.59 -8.49 -17.34
CA LEU A 231 12.99 -7.30 -16.58
C LEU A 231 14.52 -7.16 -16.53
N SER A 232 15.23 -8.24 -16.22
CA SER A 232 16.70 -8.28 -16.20
C SER A 232 17.30 -8.00 -17.58
N LYS A 233 16.70 -8.53 -18.66
CA LYS A 233 17.17 -8.24 -20.03
C LYS A 233 17.01 -6.77 -20.40
N ILE A 234 15.87 -6.15 -20.06
CA ILE A 234 15.64 -4.72 -20.32
C ILE A 234 16.68 -3.89 -19.57
N LEU A 235 16.92 -4.21 -18.29
CA LEU A 235 17.92 -3.53 -17.47
C LEU A 235 19.33 -3.67 -18.05
N GLN A 236 19.78 -4.90 -18.34
CA GLN A 236 21.14 -5.16 -18.85
C GLN A 236 21.42 -4.48 -20.18
N SER A 237 20.40 -4.32 -21.03
CA SER A 237 20.51 -3.66 -22.34
C SER A 237 20.22 -2.16 -22.29
N TYR A 238 19.92 -1.59 -21.11
CA TYR A 238 19.48 -0.20 -20.94
C TYR A 238 18.39 0.22 -21.94
N ASN A 239 17.48 -0.71 -22.27
CA ASN A 239 16.53 -0.53 -23.37
C ASN A 239 15.28 0.24 -22.92
N ALA A 240 15.35 1.57 -23.04
CA ALA A 240 14.25 2.47 -22.69
C ALA A 240 12.97 2.22 -23.53
N GLU A 241 13.10 1.82 -24.80
CA GLU A 241 11.96 1.53 -25.67
C GLU A 241 11.20 0.27 -25.23
N ALA A 242 11.93 -0.77 -24.80
CA ALA A 242 11.33 -1.97 -24.24
C ALA A 242 10.61 -1.69 -22.92
N LEU A 243 11.14 -0.78 -22.08
CA LEU A 243 10.43 -0.29 -20.90
C LEU A 243 9.17 0.49 -21.28
N ALA A 244 9.23 1.40 -22.25
CA ALA A 244 8.07 2.17 -22.71
C ALA A 244 6.96 1.25 -23.25
N THR A 245 7.34 0.21 -24.00
CA THR A 245 6.41 -0.84 -24.47
C THR A 245 5.79 -1.62 -23.31
N LEU A 246 6.57 -1.94 -22.29
CA LEU A 246 6.08 -2.62 -21.09
C LEU A 246 5.09 -1.76 -20.30
N VAL A 247 5.38 -0.46 -20.14
CA VAL A 247 4.48 0.53 -19.55
C VAL A 247 3.19 0.60 -20.35
N TYR A 248 3.26 0.81 -21.67
CA TYR A 248 2.09 0.88 -22.55
C TYR A 248 1.21 -0.38 -22.46
N LYS A 249 1.81 -1.58 -22.45
CA LYS A 249 1.06 -2.83 -22.30
C LYS A 249 0.26 -2.89 -21.00
N HIS A 250 0.80 -2.31 -19.91
CA HIS A 250 0.18 -2.36 -18.60
C HIS A 250 -0.78 -1.20 -18.35
N THR A 251 -0.52 0.00 -18.88
CA THR A 251 -1.33 1.20 -18.63
C THR A 251 -2.30 1.51 -19.78
N GLY A 252 -1.95 1.15 -21.01
CA GLY A 252 -2.60 1.58 -22.24
C GLY A 252 -2.20 3.00 -22.68
N LEU A 253 -1.21 3.62 -22.04
CA LEU A 253 -0.79 4.99 -22.26
C LEU A 253 0.68 5.05 -22.69
N HIS A 254 0.95 5.85 -23.72
CA HIS A 254 2.31 6.27 -24.03
C HIS A 254 2.68 7.41 -23.10
N ILE A 255 3.66 7.16 -22.22
CA ILE A 255 4.14 8.16 -21.26
C ILE A 255 5.51 8.59 -21.76
N GLU A 256 5.56 9.81 -22.28
CA GLU A 256 6.82 10.43 -22.71
C GLU A 256 7.56 10.99 -21.48
N GLY A 257 8.88 10.76 -21.46
CA GLY A 257 9.78 11.29 -20.43
C GLY A 257 10.18 10.28 -19.34
N THR A 258 11.07 10.72 -18.46
CA THR A 258 11.70 9.91 -17.40
C THR A 258 11.01 10.03 -16.05
N ASP A 259 9.73 10.40 -16.03
CA ASP A 259 9.03 10.63 -14.77
C ASP A 259 8.34 9.35 -14.24
N ALA A 260 8.94 8.78 -13.20
CA ALA A 260 8.43 7.59 -12.55
C ALA A 260 7.06 7.83 -11.86
N ALA A 261 6.77 9.06 -11.42
CA ALA A 261 5.50 9.40 -10.77
C ALA A 261 4.33 9.28 -11.75
N ARG A 262 4.47 9.82 -12.97
CA ARG A 262 3.48 9.69 -14.04
C ARG A 262 3.23 8.22 -14.42
N VAL A 263 4.27 7.40 -14.50
CA VAL A 263 4.15 5.95 -14.73
C VAL A 263 3.40 5.28 -13.59
N GLU A 264 3.72 5.61 -12.34
CA GLU A 264 3.05 5.06 -11.16
C GLU A 264 1.56 5.41 -11.14
N ASN A 265 1.21 6.67 -11.37
CA ASN A 265 -0.17 7.14 -11.41
C ASN A 265 -0.95 6.46 -12.54
N ALA A 266 -0.36 6.27 -13.72
CA ALA A 266 -0.99 5.56 -14.82
C ALA A 266 -1.25 4.08 -14.50
N LEU A 267 -0.30 3.40 -13.84
CA LEU A 267 -0.46 2.02 -13.37
C LEU A 267 -1.59 1.91 -12.34
N GLN A 268 -1.64 2.84 -11.39
CA GLN A 268 -2.69 2.89 -10.37
C GLN A 268 -4.06 3.19 -10.98
N ARG A 269 -4.18 4.14 -11.91
CA ARG A 269 -5.43 4.41 -12.66
C ARG A 269 -5.92 3.17 -13.40
N ARG A 270 -5.01 2.45 -14.07
CA ARG A 270 -5.37 1.18 -14.72
C ARG A 270 -5.88 0.17 -13.71
N LEU A 271 -5.19 0.02 -12.57
CA LEU A 271 -5.60 -0.91 -11.53
C LEU A 271 -6.97 -0.54 -10.95
N THR A 272 -7.24 0.74 -10.68
CA THR A 272 -8.57 1.24 -10.30
C THR A 272 -9.64 0.81 -11.32
N GLY A 273 -9.36 0.95 -12.62
CA GLY A 273 -10.25 0.49 -13.68
C GLY A 273 -10.48 -1.03 -13.68
N ARG A 274 -9.45 -1.83 -13.39
CA ARG A 274 -9.58 -3.30 -13.26
C ARG A 274 -10.41 -3.68 -12.04
N ILE A 275 -10.17 -3.04 -10.90
CA ILE A 275 -10.91 -3.31 -9.66
C ILE A 275 -12.39 -2.98 -9.82
N LYS A 276 -12.74 -1.88 -10.51
CA LYS A 276 -14.13 -1.55 -10.88
C LYS A 276 -14.79 -2.64 -11.75
N LYS A 277 -14.02 -3.34 -12.60
CA LYS A 277 -14.53 -4.49 -13.38
C LYS A 277 -14.68 -5.73 -12.51
N TRP A 278 -13.70 -6.01 -11.66
CA TRP A 278 -13.73 -7.15 -10.74
C TRP A 278 -14.85 -7.08 -9.70
N GLU A 279 -15.27 -5.87 -9.29
CA GLU A 279 -16.47 -5.67 -8.49
C GLU A 279 -17.71 -6.32 -9.13
N ARG A 280 -17.84 -6.25 -10.46
CA ARG A 280 -18.97 -6.85 -11.18
C ARG A 280 -18.83 -8.37 -11.34
N GLU A 281 -17.59 -8.86 -11.44
CA GLU A 281 -17.30 -10.30 -11.55
C GLU A 281 -17.45 -11.03 -10.22
N PHE A 282 -17.11 -10.38 -9.11
CA PHE A 282 -17.14 -10.93 -7.76
C PHE A 282 -17.90 -9.96 -6.84
N ALA A 283 -19.24 -10.04 -6.81
CA ALA A 283 -20.06 -9.03 -6.14
C ALA A 283 -19.64 -8.73 -4.68
N ASP A 284 -19.44 -9.77 -3.87
CA ASP A 284 -19.12 -9.58 -2.44
C ASP A 284 -17.67 -9.11 -2.22
N ILE A 285 -16.71 -9.92 -2.65
CA ILE A 285 -15.28 -9.69 -2.43
C ILE A 285 -14.78 -8.50 -3.26
N GLY A 286 -15.30 -8.35 -4.48
CA GLY A 286 -14.97 -7.25 -5.37
C GLY A 286 -15.47 -5.90 -4.86
N LEU A 287 -16.66 -5.83 -4.27
CA LEU A 287 -17.15 -4.60 -3.63
C LEU A 287 -16.25 -4.19 -2.46
N ILE A 288 -15.91 -5.12 -1.58
CA ILE A 288 -15.03 -4.85 -0.43
C ILE A 288 -13.66 -4.38 -0.90
N LEU A 289 -13.05 -5.09 -1.87
CA LEU A 289 -11.74 -4.72 -2.44
C LEU A 289 -11.79 -3.33 -3.10
N ASN A 290 -12.83 -3.05 -3.89
CA ASN A 290 -12.98 -1.74 -4.52
C ASN A 290 -13.13 -0.63 -3.49
N TYR A 291 -13.93 -0.85 -2.45
CA TYR A 291 -14.08 0.14 -1.39
C TYR A 291 -12.76 0.42 -0.67
N LEU A 292 -12.05 -0.63 -0.21
CA LEU A 292 -10.74 -0.50 0.43
C LEU A 292 -9.71 0.22 -0.46
N TRP A 293 -9.69 -0.12 -1.76
CA TRP A 293 -8.82 0.54 -2.74
C TRP A 293 -9.16 2.02 -2.90
N ARG A 294 -10.45 2.38 -2.98
CA ARG A 294 -10.87 3.78 -3.09
C ARG A 294 -10.54 4.59 -1.85
N CYS A 295 -10.65 4.02 -0.65
CA CYS A 295 -10.19 4.68 0.57
C CYS A 295 -8.68 4.96 0.52
N ALA A 296 -7.89 4.04 -0.04
CA ALA A 296 -6.45 4.26 -0.22
C ALA A 296 -6.14 5.35 -1.25
N MET A 297 -6.85 5.37 -2.38
CA MET A 297 -6.66 6.41 -3.40
C MET A 297 -7.12 7.79 -2.91
N GLU A 298 -8.20 7.87 -2.14
CA GLU A 298 -8.65 9.11 -1.51
C GLU A 298 -7.59 9.67 -0.55
N ALA A 299 -7.05 8.84 0.34
CA ALA A 299 -5.98 9.25 1.24
C ALA A 299 -4.73 9.73 0.49
N LYS A 300 -4.33 9.01 -0.58
CA LYS A 300 -3.22 9.41 -1.45
C LYS A 300 -3.49 10.77 -2.09
N ASN A 301 -4.66 10.95 -2.71
CA ASN A 301 -5.02 12.19 -3.39
C ASN A 301 -5.05 13.38 -2.40
N LEU A 302 -5.63 13.19 -1.22
CA LEU A 302 -5.64 14.21 -0.17
C LEU A 302 -4.22 14.57 0.30
N SER A 303 -3.33 13.59 0.43
CA SER A 303 -1.92 13.83 0.75
C SER A 303 -1.21 14.63 -0.35
N ILE A 304 -1.44 14.30 -1.63
CA ILE A 304 -0.90 15.04 -2.76
C ILE A 304 -1.36 16.50 -2.73
N ILE A 305 -2.66 16.75 -2.57
CA ILE A 305 -3.17 18.12 -2.58
C ILE A 305 -2.66 18.89 -1.35
N TYR A 306 -2.58 18.23 -0.19
CA TYR A 306 -2.07 18.85 1.03
C TYR A 306 -0.60 19.27 0.91
N HIS A 307 0.28 18.40 0.42
CA HIS A 307 1.71 18.71 0.26
C HIS A 307 2.00 19.53 -0.99
N GLY A 308 1.10 19.51 -1.97
CA GLY A 308 1.22 20.21 -3.24
C GLY A 308 0.53 21.56 -3.28
N ARG A 309 0.16 22.16 -2.13
CA ARG A 309 -0.56 23.45 -2.06
C ARG A 309 0.10 24.58 -2.87
N GLU A 310 1.42 24.56 -3.01
CA GLU A 310 2.20 25.57 -3.74
C GLU A 310 2.43 25.22 -5.22
N ILE A 311 1.94 24.05 -5.67
CA ILE A 311 2.09 23.55 -7.04
C ILE A 311 0.88 24.00 -7.88
N ASP A 312 1.10 24.24 -9.16
CA ASP A 312 0.03 24.53 -10.11
C ASP A 312 -1.07 23.46 -10.09
N ARG A 313 -2.33 23.91 -10.06
CA ARG A 313 -3.52 23.04 -9.93
C ARG A 313 -3.69 22.09 -11.12
N GLY A 314 -3.23 22.48 -12.32
CA GLY A 314 -3.21 21.61 -13.50
C GLY A 314 -2.25 20.44 -13.32
N ILE A 315 -1.06 20.71 -12.79
CA ILE A 315 -0.07 19.66 -12.45
C ILE A 315 -0.62 18.73 -11.36
N LEU A 316 -1.21 19.29 -10.29
CA LEU A 316 -1.83 18.47 -9.23
C LEU A 316 -2.92 17.54 -9.78
N LYS A 317 -3.75 18.03 -10.71
CA LYS A 317 -4.79 17.22 -11.36
C LYS A 317 -4.21 16.02 -12.10
N GLU A 318 -3.06 16.17 -12.76
CA GLU A 318 -2.38 15.08 -13.44
C GLU A 318 -1.87 14.00 -12.48
N GLU A 319 -1.55 14.38 -11.24
CA GLU A 319 -1.05 13.48 -10.19
C GLU A 319 -2.15 12.69 -9.45
N LEU A 320 -3.41 13.15 -9.50
CA LEU A 320 -4.52 12.47 -8.80
C LEU A 320 -4.93 11.14 -9.47
N VAL A 321 -5.38 10.17 -8.66
CA VAL A 321 -5.84 8.85 -9.13
C VAL A 321 -7.31 8.64 -8.74
N TYR A 322 -8.23 8.53 -9.72
CA TYR A 322 -9.67 8.34 -9.47
C TYR A 322 -10.43 7.54 -10.55
#